data_AF-A0A4Q7UPV5-F1
#
_entry.id   AF-A0A4Q7UPV5-F1
#
_cell.length_a   1.000
_cell.length_b   1.000
_cell.length_c   1.000
_cell.angle_alpha   90.00
_cell.angle_beta   90.00
_cell.angle_gamma   90.00
#
_symmetry.space_group_name_H-M   'P 1'
#
loop_
_entity.id
_entity.type
_entity.pdbx_description
1 polymer ?
#
loop_
_entity_poly.entity_id
_entity_poly.type
_entity_poly.pdbx_seq_one_letter_code
_entity_poly.pdbx_strand_id
1 'polypeptide(L)'
;MSHLLDDPLPEGMFTPAEEAIIVYARTSTWFQPITDEIWNNLRAHFTEKQCMEISFTVGLDQLVSRFHATVQTDVDAVTTDQLTGSCPVALPPPPGPTPP
;
A
#
# COMPACT_ATOMS: atom_id res chain seq x y z
N MET A 1 3.83 -3.24 -13.94
CA MET A 1 3.96 -1.84 -13.45
C MET A 1 4.30 -1.90 -11.97
N SER A 2 5.52 -1.54 -11.54
CA SER A 2 5.91 -1.68 -10.12
C SER A 2 6.78 -0.53 -9.61
N HIS A 3 6.47 0.69 -10.02
CA HIS A 3 7.16 1.89 -9.50
C HIS A 3 6.54 2.44 -8.22
N LEU A 4 5.48 1.78 -7.71
CA LEU A 4 4.79 2.16 -6.47
C LEU A 4 5.64 1.97 -5.22
N LEU A 5 6.81 1.33 -5.32
CA LEU A 5 7.79 1.21 -4.23
C LEU A 5 9.02 2.09 -4.45
N ASP A 6 9.15 2.75 -5.60
CA ASP A 6 10.29 3.60 -5.88
C ASP A 6 10.27 4.83 -4.97
N ASP A 7 11.40 5.16 -4.37
CA ASP A 7 11.60 6.35 -3.56
C ASP A 7 12.87 7.07 -4.04
N PRO A 8 12.76 8.23 -4.73
CA PRO A 8 11.52 8.94 -5.05
C PRO A 8 10.67 8.25 -6.15
N LEU A 9 9.39 8.62 -6.24
CA LEU A 9 8.49 8.15 -7.32
C LEU A 9 9.00 8.63 -8.70
N PRO A 10 8.73 7.88 -9.80
CA PRO A 10 9.18 8.29 -11.12
C PRO A 10 8.46 9.54 -11.62
N GLU A 11 9.21 10.47 -12.20
CA GLU A 11 8.67 11.71 -12.74
C GLU A 11 7.62 11.46 -13.82
N GLY A 12 6.48 12.16 -13.72
CA GLY A 12 5.43 12.17 -14.74
C GLY A 12 4.61 10.88 -14.84
N MET A 13 4.85 9.89 -13.97
CA MET A 13 4.04 8.66 -13.93
C MET A 13 2.71 8.85 -13.21
N PHE A 14 2.67 9.74 -12.21
CA PHE A 14 1.50 10.01 -11.39
C PHE A 14 1.19 11.51 -11.45
N THR A 15 -0.08 11.86 -11.27
CA THR A 15 -0.45 13.25 -11.01
C THR A 15 0.00 13.67 -9.61
N PRO A 16 0.23 14.96 -9.33
CA PRO A 16 0.64 15.41 -8.00
C PRO A 16 -0.29 14.96 -6.87
N ALA A 17 -1.59 14.88 -7.14
CA ALA A 17 -2.58 14.39 -6.18
C ALA A 17 -2.43 12.87 -5.89
N GLU A 18 -2.12 12.07 -6.93
CA GLU A 18 -1.86 10.64 -6.77
C GLU A 18 -0.53 10.40 -6.04
N GLU A 19 0.52 11.16 -6.33
CA GLU A 19 1.79 11.10 -5.60
C GLU A 19 1.60 11.38 -4.11
N ALA A 20 0.82 12.41 -3.77
CA ALA A 20 0.50 12.74 -2.38
C ALA A 20 -0.21 11.58 -1.64
N ILE A 21 -1.15 10.88 -2.31
CA ILE A 21 -1.80 9.69 -1.75
C ILE A 21 -0.78 8.56 -1.57
N ILE A 22 0.04 8.27 -2.58
CA ILE A 22 1.01 7.16 -2.55
C ILE A 22 2.01 7.36 -1.42
N VAL A 23 2.59 8.56 -1.29
CA VAL A 23 3.54 8.89 -0.22
C VAL A 23 2.88 8.77 1.15
N TYR A 24 1.67 9.31 1.32
CA TYR A 24 0.91 9.20 2.58
C TYR A 24 0.64 7.73 2.95
N ALA A 25 0.08 6.96 2.02
CA ALA A 25 -0.31 5.57 2.25
C ALA A 25 0.90 4.68 2.56
N ARG A 26 2.00 4.85 1.81
CA ARG A 26 3.26 4.13 2.03
C ARG A 26 3.84 4.42 3.42
N THR A 27 3.93 5.70 3.79
CA THR A 27 4.43 6.14 5.10
C THR A 27 3.61 5.53 6.23
N SER A 28 2.27 5.59 6.11
CA SER A 28 1.34 5.02 7.09
C SER A 28 1.48 3.49 7.22
N THR A 29 1.52 2.77 6.10
CA THR A 29 1.61 1.30 6.07
C THR A 29 2.95 0.78 6.59
N TRP A 30 4.03 1.54 6.44
CA TRP A 30 5.34 1.24 7.03
C TRP A 30 5.50 1.67 8.48
N PHE A 31 4.41 2.12 9.13
CA PHE A 31 4.42 2.61 10.50
C PHE A 31 5.42 3.76 10.73
N GLN A 32 5.70 4.54 9.70
CA GLN A 32 6.55 5.71 9.81
C GLN A 32 5.72 6.92 10.27
N PRO A 33 6.34 7.91 10.94
CA PRO A 33 5.65 9.14 11.30
C PRO A 33 5.17 9.90 10.06
N ILE A 34 3.88 10.24 10.02
CA ILE A 34 3.36 11.18 9.03
C ILE A 34 3.74 12.59 9.49
N THR A 35 4.67 13.22 8.77
CA THR A 35 5.12 14.58 9.06
C THR A 35 4.10 15.62 8.63
N ASP A 36 4.22 16.85 9.14
CA ASP A 36 3.39 17.98 8.70
C ASP A 36 3.54 18.24 7.20
N GLU A 37 4.73 18.01 6.63
CA GLU A 37 4.97 18.14 5.19
C GLU A 37 4.11 17.16 4.38
N ILE A 38 4.11 15.88 4.76
CA ILE A 38 3.30 14.85 4.09
C ILE A 38 1.80 15.16 4.24
N TRP A 39 1.37 15.54 5.45
CA TRP A 39 -0.02 15.88 5.70
C TRP A 39 -0.48 17.13 4.95
N ASN A 40 0.35 18.18 4.92
CA ASN A 40 0.04 19.41 4.19
C ASN A 40 0.03 19.18 2.67
N ASN A 41 0.92 18.33 2.15
CA ASN A 41 0.91 17.96 0.74
C ASN A 41 -0.40 17.25 0.36
N LEU A 42 -0.89 16.31 1.19
CA LEU A 42 -2.19 15.67 0.98
C LEU A 42 -3.34 16.71 0.99
N ARG A 43 -3.36 17.60 1.98
CA ARG A 43 -4.39 18.66 2.10
C ARG A 43 -4.34 19.71 0.99
N ALA A 44 -3.22 19.85 0.27
CA ALA A 44 -3.14 20.74 -0.88
C ALA A 44 -4.04 20.27 -2.05
N HIS A 45 -4.37 18.98 -2.09
CA HIS A 45 -5.15 18.37 -3.18
C HIS A 45 -6.55 17.92 -2.76
N PHE A 46 -6.76 17.66 -1.47
CA PHE A 46 -7.98 17.05 -0.97
C PHE A 46 -8.62 17.86 0.15
N THR A 47 -9.94 17.86 0.19
CA THR A 47 -10.71 18.41 1.32
C THR A 47 -10.43 17.60 2.59
N GLU A 48 -10.73 18.19 3.76
CA GLU A 48 -10.61 17.49 5.04
C GLU A 48 -11.41 16.18 5.06
N LYS A 49 -12.63 16.18 4.52
CA LYS A 49 -13.46 14.97 4.41
C LYS A 49 -12.77 13.89 3.57
N GLN A 50 -12.22 14.25 2.42
CA GLN A 50 -11.48 13.31 1.57
C GLN A 50 -10.21 12.81 2.26
N CYS A 51 -9.48 13.65 3.00
CA CYS A 51 -8.32 13.21 3.76
C CYS A 51 -8.70 12.17 4.84
N MET A 52 -9.84 12.36 5.50
CA MET A 52 -10.38 11.37 6.46
C MET A 52 -10.75 10.06 5.77
N GLU A 53 -11.42 10.11 4.62
CA GLU A 53 -11.77 8.93 3.82
C GLU A 53 -10.52 8.18 3.35
N ILE A 54 -9.50 8.88 2.84
CA ILE A 54 -8.21 8.30 2.46
C ILE A 54 -7.55 7.61 3.65
N SER A 55 -7.50 8.27 4.81
CA SER A 55 -6.93 7.72 6.04
C SER A 55 -7.66 6.46 6.50
N PHE A 56 -8.98 6.47 6.42
CA PHE A 56 -9.80 5.32 6.76
C PHE A 56 -9.56 4.15 5.82
N THR A 57 -9.52 4.38 4.51
CA THR A 57 -9.23 3.35 3.50
C THR A 57 -7.85 2.73 3.70
N VAL A 58 -6.82 3.55 3.92
CA VAL A 58 -5.46 3.06 4.20
C VAL A 58 -5.43 2.24 5.49
N GLY A 59 -6.11 2.69 6.55
CA GLY A 59 -6.19 1.94 7.81
C GLY A 59 -6.94 0.62 7.68
N LEU A 60 -8.02 0.57 6.90
CA LEU A 60 -8.79 -0.64 6.64
C LEU A 60 -7.97 -1.66 5.84
N ASP A 61 -7.27 -1.23 4.80
CA ASP A 61 -6.38 -2.09 4.01
C ASP A 61 -5.30 -2.74 4.89
N GLN A 62 -4.73 -1.96 5.81
CA GLN A 62 -3.76 -2.47 6.77
C GLN A 62 -4.34 -3.52 7.74
N LEU A 63 -5.62 -3.40 8.14
CA LEU A 63 -6.29 -4.43 8.94
C LEU A 63 -6.47 -5.73 8.14
N VAL A 64 -6.99 -5.61 6.91
CA VAL A 64 -7.23 -6.74 5.99
C VAL A 64 -5.92 -7.46 5.67
N SER A 65 -4.87 -6.71 5.34
CA SER A 65 -3.53 -7.24 5.06
C SER A 65 -2.97 -8.03 6.24
N ARG A 66 -3.12 -7.54 7.48
CA ARG A 66 -2.67 -8.27 8.69
C ARG A 66 -3.50 -9.51 8.97
N PHE A 67 -4.80 -9.46 8.72
CA PHE A 67 -5.67 -10.62 8.88
C PHE A 67 -5.25 -11.75 7.93
N HIS A 68 -5.12 -11.45 6.63
CA HIS A 68 -4.68 -12.43 5.63
C HIS A 68 -3.27 -12.98 5.93
N ALA A 69 -2.34 -12.12 6.35
CA ALA A 69 -1.00 -12.56 6.76
C ALA A 69 -1.03 -13.49 7.99
N THR A 70 -1.93 -13.23 8.95
CA THR A 70 -2.05 -14.02 10.19
C THR A 70 -2.55 -15.43 9.91
N VAL A 71 -3.55 -15.57 9.06
CA VAL A 71 -4.15 -16.89 8.74
C VAL A 71 -3.54 -17.53 7.50
N GLN A 72 -2.51 -16.91 6.91
CA GLN A 72 -1.85 -17.35 5.67
C GLN A 72 -2.87 -17.69 4.59
N THR A 73 -3.78 -16.76 4.31
CA THR A 73 -4.84 -17.00 3.32
C THR A 73 -4.26 -17.41 1.98
N ASP A 74 -4.67 -18.59 1.51
CA ASP A 74 -4.34 -19.07 0.18
C ASP A 74 -4.87 -18.10 -0.88
N VAL A 75 -4.01 -17.73 -1.82
CA VAL A 75 -4.38 -16.89 -2.95
C VAL A 75 -4.99 -17.80 -4.03
N ASP A 76 -6.23 -17.53 -4.42
CA ASP A 76 -6.90 -18.31 -5.45
C ASP A 76 -6.22 -18.17 -6.83
N ALA A 77 -6.56 -19.08 -7.76
CA ALA A 77 -5.96 -19.10 -9.09
C ALA A 77 -6.25 -17.81 -9.88
N VAL A 78 -7.44 -17.22 -9.72
CA VAL A 78 -7.84 -16.00 -10.43
C VAL A 78 -6.96 -14.82 -10.01
N THR A 79 -6.74 -14.68 -8.70
CA THR A 79 -5.90 -13.64 -8.12
C THR A 79 -4.44 -13.88 -8.50
N THR A 80 -3.97 -15.14 -8.43
CA THR A 80 -2.60 -15.51 -8.83
C THR A 80 -2.30 -15.15 -10.29
N ASP A 81 -3.23 -15.41 -11.21
CA ASP A 81 -3.07 -15.05 -12.62
C ASP A 81 -2.95 -13.53 -12.82
N GLN A 82 -3.65 -12.73 -12.01
CA GLN A 82 -3.58 -11.26 -12.04
C GLN A 82 -2.27 -10.70 -11.46
N LEU A 83 -1.60 -11.44 -10.55
CA LEU A 83 -0.35 -11.00 -9.92
C LEU A 83 0.85 -11.06 -10.87
N THR A 84 0.78 -11.87 -11.94
CA THR A 84 1.91 -12.17 -12.85
C THR A 84 2.52 -10.98 -13.59
N GLY A 85 1.98 -9.76 -13.46
CA GLY A 85 2.52 -8.56 -14.12
C GLY A 85 2.86 -7.34 -13.24
N SER A 86 2.43 -7.29 -11.97
CA SER A 86 2.41 -5.99 -11.24
C SER A 86 2.40 -6.02 -9.71
N CYS A 87 2.51 -7.14 -8.99
CA CYS A 87 2.54 -7.05 -7.52
C CYS A 87 3.95 -6.66 -7.03
N PRO A 88 4.17 -5.45 -6.47
CA PRO A 88 5.51 -4.99 -6.06
C PRO A 88 5.99 -5.67 -4.78
N VAL A 89 5.06 -6.22 -4.01
CA VAL A 89 5.32 -6.80 -2.70
C VAL A 89 5.67 -8.27 -2.88
N ALA A 90 6.92 -8.61 -2.58
CA ALA A 90 7.35 -10.00 -2.57
C ALA A 90 6.47 -10.79 -1.58
N LEU A 91 5.82 -11.84 -2.08
CA LEU A 91 5.11 -12.77 -1.20
C LEU A 91 6.13 -13.39 -0.22
N PRO A 92 5.78 -13.54 1.07
CA PRO A 92 6.61 -14.31 1.98
C PRO A 92 6.78 -15.75 1.43
N PRO A 93 7.94 -16.39 1.68
CA PRO A 93 8.14 -17.76 1.24
C PRO A 93 7.04 -18.66 1.82
N PRO A 94 6.56 -19.65 1.05
CA PRO A 94 5.57 -20.59 1.57
C PRO A 94 6.10 -21.25 2.84
N PRO A 95 5.23 -21.58 3.82
CA PRO A 95 5.66 -22.31 5.00
C PRO A 95 6.40 -23.58 4.56
N GLY A 96 7.63 -23.76 5.08
CA GLY A 96 8.42 -24.95 4.82
C GLY A 96 7.69 -26.21 5.29
N PRO A 97 8.09 -27.40 4.82
CA PRO A 97 7.48 -28.65 5.26
C PRO A 97 7.51 -28.71 6.79
N THR A 98 6.35 -29.00 7.39
CA THR A 98 6.25 -29.28 8.83
C THR A 98 7.25 -30.37 9.16
N PRO A 99 8.17 -30.15 10.13
CA PRO A 99 9.06 -31.22 10.55
C PRO A 99 8.23 -32.40 11.08
N PRO A 100 8.71 -33.65 10.90
CA PRO A 100 7.98 -34.85 11.30
C PRO A 100 7.72 -34.92 12.81
#